data_AF-A0A7R9MV24-F1
#
_entry.id   AF-A0A7R9MV24-F1
#
_cell.length_a   1.000
_cell.length_b   1.000
_cell.length_c   1.000
_cell.angle_alpha   90.00
_cell.angle_beta   90.00
_cell.angle_gamma   90.00
#
_symmetry.space_group_name_H-M   'P 1'
#
loop_
_entity.id
_entity.type
_entity.pdbx_description
1 polymer ?
#
loop_
_entity_poly.entity_id
_entity_poly.type
_entity_poly.pdbx_seq_one_letter_code
_entity_poly.pdbx_strand_id
1 'polypeptide(L)'
;MNGISNVEFIEGKAEEHVSSVLDSCGDTPVVAVIDPPRAGLNNSIVRVLRSHPLLKRLVYVSCDPHKAIKNLIDLCRPPSKTYKGQPFVPMRAIPVDLFPHTNRCEL
;
A
#
# COMPACT_ATOMS: atom_id res chain seq x y z
N MET A 1 7.30 15.73 -22.34
CA MET A 1 6.58 15.43 -21.07
C MET A 1 5.14 15.09 -21.43
N ASN A 2 4.48 14.14 -20.74
CA ASN A 2 3.30 13.41 -21.24
C ASN A 2 1.98 14.21 -21.35
N GLY A 3 1.96 15.52 -21.14
CA GLY A 3 0.73 16.34 -21.20
C GLY A 3 -0.28 16.06 -20.07
N ILE A 4 0.17 15.47 -18.96
CA ILE A 4 -0.66 15.11 -17.80
C ILE A 4 -0.71 16.30 -16.82
N SER A 5 -1.90 16.76 -16.45
CA SER A 5 -2.11 17.91 -15.56
C SER A 5 -2.74 17.57 -14.21
N ASN A 6 -3.16 16.32 -14.00
CA ASN A 6 -3.83 15.83 -12.80
C ASN A 6 -2.90 14.97 -11.93
N VAL A 7 -1.63 15.37 -11.83
CA VAL A 7 -0.62 14.68 -11.04
C VAL A 7 0.12 15.70 -10.19
N GLU A 8 0.30 15.35 -8.92
CA GLU A 8 1.12 16.09 -7.98
C GLU A 8 2.23 15.17 -7.47
N PHE A 9 3.45 15.68 -7.41
CA PHE A 9 4.61 14.95 -6.89
C PHE A 9 5.04 15.60 -5.58
N ILE A 10 5.16 14.78 -4.54
CA ILE A 10 5.57 15.20 -3.21
C ILE A 10 6.91 14.53 -2.93
N GLU A 11 7.94 15.34 -2.73
CA GLU A 11 9.27 14.86 -2.34
C GLU A 11 9.33 14.67 -0.82
N GLY A 12 9.77 13.48 -0.39
CA GLY A 12 9.98 13.19 1.02
C GLY A 12 9.76 11.72 1.34
N LYS A 13 9.82 11.39 2.63
CA LYS A 13 9.53 10.03 3.11
C LYS A 13 8.03 9.79 3.12
N ALA A 14 7.60 8.63 2.64
CA ALA A 14 6.18 8.26 2.63
C ALA A 14 5.58 8.32 4.05
N GLU A 15 6.33 7.94 5.08
CA GLU A 15 5.91 8.01 6.48
C GLU A 15 5.47 9.41 6.94
N GLU A 16 6.04 10.45 6.34
CA GLU A 16 5.82 11.85 6.74
C GLU A 16 4.64 12.46 5.97
N HIS A 17 4.37 12.00 4.74
CA HIS A 17 3.38 12.63 3.86
C HIS A 17 2.07 11.83 3.68
N VAL A 18 2.08 10.50 3.84
CA VAL A 18 0.91 9.66 3.53
C VAL A 18 -0.36 10.11 4.25
N SER A 19 -0.27 10.47 5.54
CA SER A 19 -1.43 10.97 6.28
C SER A 19 -1.96 12.28 5.70
N SER A 20 -1.07 13.25 5.46
CA SER A 20 -1.45 14.56 4.90
C SER A 20 -2.08 14.45 3.52
N VAL A 21 -1.56 13.56 2.67
CA VAL A 21 -2.12 13.32 1.33
C VAL A 21 -3.50 12.71 1.45
N LEU A 22 -3.66 11.69 2.29
CA LEU A 22 -4.93 11.01 2.51
C LEU A 22 -6.00 11.94 3.09
N ASP A 23 -5.62 12.88 3.96
CA ASP A 23 -6.51 13.90 4.54
C ASP A 23 -6.90 14.97 3.51
N SER A 24 -6.04 15.25 2.52
CA SER A 24 -6.33 16.22 1.46
C SER A 24 -7.33 15.73 0.41
N CYS A 25 -7.63 14.43 0.36
CA CYS A 25 -8.54 13.83 -0.62
C CYS A 25 -10.04 14.17 -0.41
N GLY A 26 -10.39 14.99 0.58
CA GLY A 26 -11.76 15.36 0.89
C GLY A 26 -12.60 14.13 1.24
N ASP A 27 -13.85 14.06 0.76
CA ASP A 27 -14.77 12.94 1.01
C ASP A 27 -14.76 11.85 -0.08
N THR A 28 -13.76 11.86 -0.96
CA THR A 28 -13.71 10.94 -2.10
C THR A 28 -13.08 9.58 -1.72
N PRO A 29 -13.65 8.44 -2.17
CA PRO A 29 -13.00 7.14 -1.98
C PRO A 29 -11.63 7.07 -2.66
N VAL A 30 -10.62 6.68 -1.91
CA VAL A 30 -9.22 6.63 -2.37
C VAL A 30 -8.79 5.20 -2.67
N VAL A 31 -7.93 5.06 -3.68
CA VAL A 31 -7.18 3.83 -3.98
C VAL A 31 -5.69 4.11 -3.74
N ALA A 32 -5.06 3.33 -2.86
CA ALA A 32 -3.62 3.36 -2.69
C ALA A 32 -2.95 2.30 -3.58
N VAL A 33 -1.91 2.70 -4.31
CA VAL A 33 -1.01 1.78 -5.02
C VAL A 33 0.34 1.87 -4.32
N ILE A 34 0.87 0.73 -3.88
CA ILE A 34 2.07 0.67 -3.06
C ILE A 34 3.06 -0.29 -3.69
N ASP A 35 4.24 0.23 -4.01
CA ASP A 35 5.42 -0.52 -4.44
C ASP A 35 6.55 -0.26 -3.43
N PRO A 36 6.59 -1.01 -2.32
CA PRO A 36 7.58 -0.84 -1.27
C PRO A 36 8.94 -1.45 -1.68
N PRO A 37 10.05 -1.00 -1.06
CA PRO A 37 11.33 -1.67 -1.23
C PRO A 37 11.25 -3.11 -0.71
N ARG A 38 12.26 -3.95 -1.01
CA ARG A 38 12.35 -5.35 -0.55
C ARG A 38 12.17 -5.55 0.96
N ALA A 39 12.42 -4.54 1.78
CA ALA A 39 12.21 -4.59 3.23
C ALA A 39 10.72 -4.60 3.62
N GLY A 40 9.81 -4.30 2.70
CA GLY A 40 8.39 -4.11 2.94
C GLY A 40 8.07 -2.71 3.46
N LEU A 41 6.83 -2.54 3.91
CA LEU A 41 6.34 -1.30 4.52
C LEU A 41 6.63 -1.24 6.01
N ASN A 42 6.94 -0.03 6.48
CA ASN A 42 6.98 0.28 7.90
C ASN A 42 5.59 0.09 8.53
N ASN A 43 5.56 -0.47 9.75
CA ASN A 43 4.33 -0.64 10.52
C ASN A 43 3.57 0.67 10.76
N SER A 44 4.26 1.81 10.83
CA SER A 44 3.60 3.13 10.92
C SER A 44 2.67 3.38 9.72
N ILE A 45 3.17 3.15 8.50
CA ILE A 45 2.39 3.32 7.26
C ILE A 45 1.22 2.35 7.24
N VAL A 46 1.43 1.07 7.57
CA VAL A 46 0.35 0.08 7.61
C VAL A 46 -0.77 0.53 8.53
N ARG A 47 -0.45 1.12 9.70
CA ARG A 47 -1.46 1.64 10.63
C ARG A 47 -2.23 2.83 10.05
N VAL A 48 -1.54 3.77 9.39
CA VAL A 48 -2.17 4.91 8.73
C VAL A 48 -3.15 4.43 7.66
N LEU A 49 -2.71 3.54 6.76
CA LEU A 49 -3.54 2.94 5.71
C LEU A 49 -4.76 2.22 6.30
N ARG A 50 -4.57 1.42 7.36
CA ARG A 50 -5.67 0.71 8.05
C ARG A 50 -6.68 1.67 8.67
N SER A 51 -6.22 2.79 9.21
CA SER A 51 -7.06 3.72 9.96
C SER A 51 -7.87 4.67 9.09
N HIS A 52 -7.51 4.86 7.82
CA HIS A 52 -8.15 5.87 6.98
C HIS A 52 -9.50 5.39 6.44
N PRO A 53 -10.63 6.02 6.80
CA PRO A 53 -11.96 5.52 6.43
C PRO A 53 -12.25 5.60 4.93
N LEU A 54 -11.60 6.51 4.20
CA LEU A 54 -11.82 6.72 2.76
C LEU A 54 -10.95 5.83 1.88
N LEU A 55 -9.93 5.16 2.45
CA LEU A 55 -9.11 4.22 1.71
C LEU A 55 -9.87 2.90 1.50
N LYS A 56 -10.54 2.76 0.35
CA LYS A 56 -11.42 1.62 0.06
C LYS A 56 -10.73 0.49 -0.69
N ARG A 57 -9.60 0.76 -1.33
CA ARG A 57 -8.84 -0.22 -2.10
C ARG A 57 -7.35 0.02 -1.97
N LEU A 58 -6.61 -1.07 -1.88
CA LEU A 58 -5.16 -1.08 -1.81
C LEU A 58 -4.64 -2.09 -2.82
N VAL A 59 -3.75 -1.65 -3.69
CA VAL A 59 -2.95 -2.48 -4.58
C VAL A 59 -1.55 -2.53 -3.99
N TYR A 60 -1.12 -3.72 -3.62
CA TYR A 60 0.21 -3.97 -3.06
C TYR A 60 1.03 -4.71 -4.13
N VAL A 61 2.18 -4.16 -4.49
CA VAL A 61 3.14 -4.75 -5.40
C VAL A 61 4.34 -5.25 -4.59
N SER A 62 4.86 -6.43 -4.87
CA SER A 62 6.04 -6.96 -4.18
C SER A 62 6.94 -7.79 -5.07
N CYS A 63 8.22 -7.43 -5.10
CA CYS A 63 9.26 -8.24 -5.74
C CYS A 63 9.73 -9.43 -4.89
N ASP A 64 9.29 -9.51 -3.63
CA ASP A 64 9.58 -10.61 -2.71
C ASP A 64 8.31 -10.92 -1.90
N PRO A 65 7.46 -11.85 -2.38
CA PRO A 65 6.21 -12.21 -1.72
C PRO A 65 6.40 -12.62 -0.26
N HIS A 66 7.50 -13.32 0.05
CA HIS A 66 7.77 -13.82 1.40
C HIS A 66 7.95 -12.68 2.40
N LYS A 67 8.63 -11.60 2.00
CA LYS A 67 8.81 -10.42 2.86
C LYS A 67 7.54 -9.60 2.99
N ALA A 68 6.67 -9.59 1.98
CA ALA A 68 5.39 -8.91 2.02
C ALA A 68 4.37 -9.58 2.95
N ILE A 69 4.49 -10.88 3.25
CA ILE A 69 3.52 -11.65 4.06
C ILE A 69 3.16 -10.91 5.37
N LYS A 70 4.16 -10.39 6.08
CA LYS A 70 3.91 -9.69 7.35
C LYS A 70 3.05 -8.45 7.13
N ASN A 71 3.32 -7.64 6.10
CA ASN A 71 2.51 -6.45 5.81
C ASN A 71 1.10 -6.84 5.36
N LEU A 72 0.95 -7.87 4.53
CA LEU A 72 -0.35 -8.37 4.09
C LEU A 72 -1.21 -8.85 5.28
N ILE A 73 -0.61 -9.58 6.22
CA ILE A 73 -1.28 -9.99 7.46
C ILE A 73 -1.69 -8.76 8.29
N ASP A 74 -0.78 -7.80 8.47
CA ASP A 74 -1.06 -6.59 9.24
C ASP A 74 -2.13 -5.69 8.60
N LEU A 75 -2.26 -5.75 7.27
CA LEU A 75 -3.32 -5.08 6.50
C LEU A 75 -4.70 -5.77 6.67
N CYS A 76 -4.72 -7.08 6.83
CA CYS A 76 -5.96 -7.88 6.83
C CYS A 76 -6.44 -8.31 8.23
N ARG A 77 -5.63 -8.11 9.27
CA ARG A 77 -5.95 -8.56 10.62
C ARG A 77 -7.12 -7.79 11.27
N PRO A 78 -7.88 -8.44 12.18
CA PRO A 78 -8.98 -7.80 12.91
C PRO A 78 -8.57 -6.52 13.64
N PRO A 79 -9.52 -5.60 13.87
CA PRO A 79 -9.25 -4.37 14.61
C PRO A 79 -8.72 -4.63 16.02
N SER A 80 -7.82 -3.78 16.48
CA SER A 80 -7.20 -3.83 17.81
C SER A 80 -6.81 -2.42 18.26
N LYS A 81 -6.29 -2.29 19.49
CA LYS A 81 -5.73 -1.00 19.96
C LYS A 81 -4.65 -0.45 19.02
N THR A 82 -3.86 -1.34 18.41
CA THR A 82 -2.74 -0.98 17.51
C THR A 82 -3.17 -0.80 16.06
N TYR A 83 -4.12 -1.63 15.58
CA TYR A 83 -4.61 -1.61 14.21
C TYR A 83 -6.08 -1.20 14.19
N LYS A 84 -6.33 0.09 13.99
CA LYS A 84 -7.68 0.66 13.91
C LYS A 84 -8.26 0.52 12.50
N GLY A 85 -9.57 0.68 12.37
CA GLY A 85 -10.28 0.63 11.08
C GLY A 85 -10.63 -0.79 10.59
N GLN A 86 -11.45 -0.88 9.55
CA GLN A 86 -11.93 -2.16 9.00
C GLN A 86 -10.81 -2.88 8.25
N PRO A 87 -10.56 -4.18 8.50
CA PRO A 87 -9.51 -4.93 7.81
C PRO A 87 -9.70 -4.92 6.30
N PHE A 88 -8.59 -4.89 5.57
CA PHE A 88 -8.64 -5.21 4.14
C PHE A 88 -8.93 -6.70 3.97
N VAL A 89 -9.61 -7.03 2.88
CA VAL A 89 -9.87 -8.42 2.50
C VAL A 89 -9.10 -8.69 1.21
N PRO A 90 -8.23 -9.72 1.17
CA PRO A 90 -7.56 -10.11 -0.07
C PRO A 90 -8.58 -10.52 -1.12
N MET A 91 -8.63 -9.79 -2.24
CA MET A 91 -9.57 -10.05 -3.33
C MET A 91 -8.94 -10.80 -4.50
N ARG A 92 -7.65 -10.57 -4.75
CA ARG A 92 -6.89 -11.15 -5.86
C ARG A 92 -5.40 -11.10 -5.56
N ALA A 93 -4.67 -12.08 -6.08
CA ALA A 93 -3.20 -12.08 -6.16
C ALA A 93 -2.82 -12.52 -7.58
N ILE A 94 -1.96 -11.76 -8.27
CA ILE A 94 -1.56 -12.04 -9.65
C ILE A 94 -0.03 -12.05 -9.71
N PRO A 95 0.61 -13.22 -9.84
CA PRO A 95 2.04 -13.26 -10.06
C PRO A 95 2.37 -12.76 -11.47
N VAL A 96 3.43 -11.97 -11.58
CA VAL A 96 3.98 -11.46 -12.85
C VAL A 96 5.47 -11.84 -12.92
N ASP A 97 5.82 -12.61 -13.95
CA ASP A 97 7.22 -12.93 -14.22
C ASP A 97 7.92 -11.77 -14.94
N LEU A 98 8.47 -10.85 -14.15
CA LEU A 98 9.33 -9.77 -14.64
C LEU A 98 10.79 -10.22 -14.83
N PHE A 99 11.17 -11.41 -14.36
CA PHE A 99 12.56 -11.88 -14.34
C PHE A 99 12.68 -13.34 -14.80
N PRO A 100 12.42 -13.62 -16.10
CA PRO A 100 12.52 -14.96 -16.64
C PRO A 100 13.87 -15.60 -16.36
N HIS A 101 13.87 -16.92 -16.14
CA HIS A 101 15.06 -17.70 -15.81
C HIS A 101 15.72 -17.33 -14.46
N THR A 102 14.99 -16.69 -13.55
CA THR A 102 15.42 -16.47 -12.16
C THR A 102 14.38 -16.98 -11.18
N ASN A 103 14.74 -17.11 -9.89
CA ASN A 103 13.79 -17.46 -8.84
C ASN A 103 12.94 -16.26 -8.35
N ARG A 104 13.03 -15.10 -9.01
CA ARG A 104 12.31 -13.89 -8.61
C ARG A 104 10.97 -13.81 -9.34
N CYS A 105 9.95 -13.35 -8.63
CA CYS A 105 8.60 -13.15 -9.17
C CYS A 105 7.99 -11.92 -8.50
N GLU A 106 7.38 -11.05 -9.30
CA GLU A 106 6.61 -9.92 -8.81
C GLU A 106 5.19 -10.40 -8.46
N LEU A 107 4.60 -9.93 -7.37
CA LEU A 107 3.25 -10.31 -6.93
C LEU A 107 2.40 -9.09 -6.57
#